data_AF-A0A5C0SGX1-F1
#
_entry.id   AF-A0A5C0SGX1-F1
#
_cell.length_a   1.000
_cell.length_b   1.000
_cell.length_c   1.000
_cell.angle_alpha   90.00
_cell.angle_beta   90.00
_cell.angle_gamma   90.00
#
_symmetry.space_group_name_H-M   'P 1'
#
loop_
_entity.id
_entity.type
_entity.pdbx_description
1 polymer ?
#
loop_
_entity_poly.entity_id
_entity_poly.type
_entity_poly.pdbx_seq_one_letter_code
_entity_poly.pdbx_strand_id
1 'polypeptide(L)'
;MKRRDLGAIIIESVMPILSWIFLAMTIGLKRFAENSMGIQRDLIVRNKLLNTSILKENLLSIYKWSLLIGIGICIILFFIFMKKNIKNRLWMKYLIKTVSASSLGILIILYYEKVSSLAYPWMTLGILIVVVIQYIRMVYSVYKILTTR
;
A
#
# COMPACT_ATOMS: atom_id res chain seq x y z
N MET A 1 -8.30 -15.54 -31.66
CA MET A 1 -7.26 -14.72 -30.99
C MET A 1 -7.96 -13.72 -30.07
N LYS A 2 -8.10 -14.05 -28.79
CA LYS A 2 -8.92 -13.30 -27.80
C LYS A 2 -8.23 -11.96 -27.52
N ARG A 3 -8.88 -10.81 -27.81
CA ARG A 3 -8.36 -9.48 -27.41
C ARG A 3 -8.06 -9.55 -25.92
N ARG A 4 -6.77 -9.55 -25.56
CA ARG A 4 -6.38 -9.35 -24.16
C ARG A 4 -6.74 -7.90 -23.87
N ASP A 5 -7.77 -7.68 -23.06
CA ASP A 5 -8.15 -6.34 -22.62
C ASP A 5 -6.90 -5.63 -22.12
N LEU A 6 -6.56 -4.48 -22.72
CA LEU A 6 -5.38 -3.70 -22.36
C LEU A 6 -5.31 -3.44 -20.84
N GLY A 7 -6.47 -3.28 -20.20
CA GLY A 7 -6.60 -3.15 -18.75
C GLY A 7 -6.14 -4.39 -17.97
N ALA A 8 -6.39 -5.60 -18.46
CA ALA A 8 -5.92 -6.83 -17.82
C ALA A 8 -4.39 -6.92 -17.87
N ILE A 9 -3.77 -6.53 -18.99
CA ILE A 9 -2.31 -6.52 -19.15
C ILE A 9 -1.66 -5.53 -18.17
N ILE A 10 -2.22 -4.32 -18.05
CA ILE A 10 -1.71 -3.28 -17.15
C ILE A 10 -1.80 -3.75 -15.68
N ILE A 11 -2.93 -4.33 -15.27
CA ILE A 11 -3.19 -4.75 -13.88
C ILE A 11 -2.37 -5.99 -13.52
N GLU A 12 -2.23 -6.95 -14.43
CA GLU A 12 -1.53 -8.21 -14.16
C GLU A 12 0.00 -8.11 -14.35
N SER A 13 0.48 -7.25 -15.25
CA SER A 13 1.91 -7.16 -15.61
C SER A 13 2.58 -5.86 -15.15
N VAL A 14 1.99 -4.71 -15.45
CA VAL A 14 2.64 -3.39 -15.20
C VAL A 14 2.56 -2.98 -13.73
N MET A 15 1.37 -3.08 -13.12
CA MET A 15 1.19 -2.74 -11.71
C MET A 15 2.14 -3.52 -10.77
N PRO A 16 2.38 -4.85 -10.91
CA PRO A 16 3.31 -5.56 -10.04
C PRO A 16 4.73 -5.03 -10.15
N ILE A 17 5.18 -4.73 -11.37
CA ILE A 17 6.51 -4.16 -11.62
C ILE A 17 6.63 -2.81 -10.92
N LEU A 18 5.63 -1.94 -11.05
CA LEU A 18 5.58 -0.67 -10.34
C LEU A 18 5.67 -0.84 -8.82
N SER A 19 4.89 -1.77 -8.23
CA SER A 19 4.96 -2.04 -6.79
C SER A 19 6.36 -2.50 -6.35
N TRP A 20 7.03 -3.33 -7.15
CA TRP A 20 8.40 -3.78 -6.87
C TRP A 20 9.42 -2.65 -6.98
N ILE A 21 9.29 -1.77 -7.97
CA ILE A 21 10.15 -0.60 -8.13
C ILE A 21 10.02 0.31 -6.90
N PHE A 22 8.78 0.61 -6.47
CA PHE A 22 8.56 1.42 -5.27
C PHE A 22 9.11 0.75 -4.00
N LEU A 23 8.96 -0.56 -3.85
CA LEU A 23 9.57 -1.30 -2.73
C LEU A 23 11.10 -1.23 -2.77
N ALA A 24 11.72 -1.39 -3.95
CA ALA A 24 13.16 -1.31 -4.11
C ALA A 24 13.69 0.09 -3.79
N MET A 25 13.02 1.15 -4.27
CA MET A 25 13.34 2.53 -3.92
C MET A 25 13.24 2.77 -2.41
N THR A 26 12.18 2.26 -1.78
CA THR A 26 11.95 2.34 -0.32
C THR A 26 13.11 1.73 0.47
N ILE A 27 13.57 0.54 0.06
CA ILE A 27 14.71 -0.15 0.70
C ILE A 27 16.03 0.60 0.44
N GLY A 28 16.23 1.11 -0.78
CA GLY A 28 17.39 1.92 -1.12
C GLY A 28 17.50 3.19 -0.27
N LEU A 29 16.39 3.92 -0.15
CA LEU A 29 16.28 5.13 0.68
C LEU A 29 16.68 4.86 2.14
N LYS A 30 16.25 3.74 2.71
CA LYS A 30 16.65 3.35 4.07
C LYS A 30 18.17 3.23 4.22
N ARG A 31 18.83 2.50 3.30
CA ARG A 31 20.29 2.30 3.34
C ARG A 31 21.07 3.60 3.15
N PHE A 32 20.61 4.49 2.28
CA PHE A 32 21.27 5.79 2.07
C PHE A 32 21.12 6.71 3.29
N ALA A 33 19.97 6.68 3.96
CA ALA A 33 19.74 7.47 5.16
C ALA A 33 20.58 6.99 6.36
N GLU A 34 20.76 5.68 6.53
CA GLU A 34 21.62 5.10 7.58
C GLU A 34 23.09 5.55 7.44
N ASN A 35 23.57 5.80 6.22
CA ASN A 35 24.96 6.19 5.97
C ASN A 35 25.22 7.71 6.02
N SER A 36 24.20 8.58 5.94
CA SER A 36 24.42 10.00 5.61
C SER A 36 24.13 11.02 6.71
N MET A 37 23.41 10.70 7.79
CA MET A 37 22.88 11.77 8.67
C MET A 37 22.93 11.50 10.18
N GLY A 38 23.35 12.53 10.93
CA GLY A 38 23.30 12.58 12.39
C GLY A 38 21.90 12.94 12.91
N ILE A 39 21.51 12.32 14.03
CA ILE A 39 20.15 12.27 14.63
C ILE A 39 19.50 13.66 14.79
N GLN A 40 20.26 14.71 15.09
CA GLN A 40 19.72 16.06 15.35
C GLN A 40 19.30 16.82 14.09
N ARG A 41 20.05 16.69 12.97
CA ARG A 41 19.65 17.31 11.68
C ARG A 41 18.41 16.63 11.09
N ASP A 42 18.27 15.33 11.36
CA ASP A 42 17.15 14.52 10.92
C ASP A 42 15.82 15.00 11.52
N LEU A 43 15.80 15.26 12.83
CA LEU A 43 14.61 15.75 13.55
C LEU A 43 14.14 17.13 13.06
N ILE A 44 15.06 18.05 12.75
CA ILE A 44 14.72 19.41 12.27
C ILE A 44 14.06 19.36 10.90
N VAL A 45 14.62 18.59 9.96
CA VAL A 45 14.05 18.45 8.62
C VAL A 45 12.74 17.65 8.65
N ARG A 46 12.63 16.64 9.54
CA ARG A 46 11.38 15.89 9.78
C ARG A 46 10.27 16.79 10.31
N ASN A 47 10.53 17.64 11.30
CA ASN A 47 9.54 18.58 11.82
C ASN A 47 9.11 19.59 10.76
N LYS A 48 10.03 20.02 9.89
CA LYS A 48 9.67 20.86 8.74
C LYS A 48 8.72 20.11 7.78
N LEU A 49 9.03 18.87 7.43
CA LEU A 49 8.18 18.03 6.57
C LEU A 49 6.82 17.71 7.21
N LEU A 50 6.75 17.38 8.50
CA LEU A 50 5.50 17.16 9.22
C LEU A 50 4.62 18.41 9.25
N ASN A 51 5.21 19.61 9.30
CA ASN A 51 4.46 20.86 9.31
C ASN A 51 4.09 21.38 7.91
N THR A 52 4.84 21.02 6.86
CA THR A 52 4.63 21.59 5.51
C THR A 52 4.22 20.58 4.43
N SER A 53 4.18 19.27 4.70
CA SER A 53 3.93 18.24 3.66
C SER A 53 2.58 17.52 3.79
N ILE A 54 2.32 16.60 2.84
CA ILE A 54 1.14 15.72 2.75
C ILE A 54 1.06 14.74 3.94
N LEU A 55 2.14 14.57 4.71
CA LEU A 55 2.22 13.69 5.87
C LEU A 55 2.02 14.45 7.20
N LYS A 56 1.21 15.52 7.20
CA LYS A 56 0.82 16.21 8.44
C LYS A 56 0.23 15.23 9.46
N GLU A 57 0.44 15.50 10.74
CA GLU A 57 -0.02 14.67 11.85
C GLU A 57 -1.53 14.38 11.80
N ASN A 58 -2.35 15.40 11.49
CA ASN A 58 -3.78 15.23 11.26
C ASN A 58 -4.11 14.31 10.07
N LEU A 59 -3.31 14.33 9.00
CA LEU A 59 -3.50 13.49 7.81
C LEU A 59 -3.04 12.04 8.06
N LEU A 60 -2.01 11.84 8.87
CA LEU A 60 -1.53 10.50 9.29
C LEU A 60 -2.64 9.71 10.01
N SER A 61 -3.41 10.39 10.87
CA SER A 61 -4.58 9.79 11.51
C SER A 61 -5.64 9.35 10.47
N ILE A 62 -5.94 10.20 9.48
CA ILE A 62 -6.86 9.87 8.40
C ILE A 62 -6.36 8.67 7.58
N TYR A 63 -5.07 8.63 7.25
CA TYR A 63 -4.48 7.48 6.54
C TYR A 63 -4.61 6.19 7.34
N LYS A 64 -4.32 6.20 8.64
CA LYS A 64 -4.50 5.04 9.52
C LYS A 64 -5.96 4.53 9.51
N TRP A 65 -6.93 5.43 9.68
CA TRP A 65 -8.34 5.06 9.65
C TRP A 65 -8.79 4.55 8.28
N SER A 66 -8.31 5.16 7.19
CA SER A 66 -8.62 4.70 5.83
C SER A 66 -8.12 3.28 5.56
N LEU A 67 -6.91 2.93 6.04
CA LEU A 67 -6.35 1.58 5.91
C LEU A 67 -7.15 0.56 6.73
N LEU A 68 -7.58 0.92 7.94
CA LEU A 68 -8.41 0.06 8.78
C LEU A 68 -9.79 -0.20 8.15
N ILE A 69 -10.45 0.84 7.63
CA ILE A 69 -11.70 0.70 6.89
C ILE A 69 -11.50 -0.22 5.68
N GLY A 70 -10.41 -0.02 4.94
CA GLY A 70 -10.08 -0.84 3.79
C GLY A 70 -9.87 -2.32 4.15
N ILE A 71 -9.25 -2.64 5.28
CA ILE A 71 -9.12 -4.03 5.78
C ILE A 71 -10.50 -4.57 6.17
N GLY A 72 -11.34 -3.76 6.83
CA GLY A 72 -12.72 -4.13 7.15
C GLY A 72 -13.52 -4.53 5.92
N ILE A 73 -13.42 -3.76 4.83
CA ILE A 73 -14.05 -4.08 3.53
C ILE A 73 -13.52 -5.42 2.98
N CYS A 74 -12.22 -5.69 3.08
CA CYS A 74 -11.64 -6.97 2.65
C CYS A 74 -12.24 -8.16 3.41
N ILE A 75 -12.43 -8.02 4.73
CA ILE A 75 -13.03 -9.05 5.58
C ILE A 75 -14.50 -9.28 5.19
N ILE A 76 -15.27 -8.22 5.00
CA ILE A 76 -16.68 -8.33 4.57
C ILE A 76 -16.78 -9.06 3.22
N LEU A 77 -15.96 -8.65 2.25
CA LEU A 77 -15.89 -9.32 0.95
C LEU A 77 -15.49 -10.79 1.12
N PHE A 78 -14.55 -11.10 2.00
CA PHE A 78 -14.15 -12.48 2.25
C PHE A 78 -15.33 -13.37 2.69
N PHE A 79 -16.14 -12.90 3.64
CA PHE A 79 -17.34 -13.62 4.08
C PHE A 79 -18.40 -13.77 2.97
N ILE A 80 -18.64 -12.73 2.18
CA ILE A 80 -19.59 -12.77 1.06
C ILE A 80 -19.18 -13.81 0.02
N PHE A 81 -17.90 -13.84 -0.35
CA PHE A 81 -17.38 -14.76 -1.36
C PHE A 81 -17.30 -16.20 -0.86
N MET A 82 -17.00 -16.42 0.42
CA MET A 82 -17.08 -17.73 1.07
C MET A 82 -18.51 -18.27 1.08
N LYS A 83 -19.51 -17.45 1.45
CA LYS A 83 -20.93 -17.85 1.42
C LYS A 83 -21.41 -18.26 0.02
N LYS A 84 -20.85 -17.65 -1.03
CA LYS A 84 -21.18 -17.97 -2.44
C LYS A 84 -20.38 -19.14 -3.03
N ASN A 85 -19.53 -19.81 -2.26
CA ASN A 85 -18.65 -20.91 -2.68
C ASN A 85 -17.77 -20.58 -3.91
N ILE A 86 -17.41 -19.30 -4.09
CA ILE A 86 -16.61 -18.85 -5.23
C ILE A 86 -15.14 -19.15 -4.94
N LYS A 87 -14.64 -20.28 -5.45
CA LYS A 87 -13.20 -20.62 -5.37
C LYS A 87 -12.43 -19.95 -6.51
N ASN A 88 -12.08 -18.67 -6.36
CA ASN A 88 -11.19 -17.98 -7.28
C ASN A 88 -9.81 -17.74 -6.67
N ARG A 89 -8.80 -18.48 -7.16
CA ARG A 89 -7.40 -18.40 -6.71
C ARG A 89 -6.78 -17.01 -6.92
N LEU A 90 -7.16 -16.29 -7.97
CA LEU A 90 -6.65 -14.94 -8.25
C LEU A 90 -7.16 -13.92 -7.23
N TRP A 91 -8.45 -13.97 -6.90
CA TRP A 91 -9.03 -13.08 -5.90
C TRP A 91 -8.44 -13.32 -4.51
N MET A 92 -8.30 -14.59 -4.07
CA MET A 92 -7.62 -14.93 -2.82
C MET A 92 -6.19 -14.35 -2.76
N LYS A 93 -5.43 -14.46 -3.86
CA LYS A 93 -4.07 -13.92 -3.95
C LYS A 93 -4.04 -12.39 -3.81
N TYR A 94 -4.97 -11.67 -4.42
CA TYR A 94 -5.05 -10.22 -4.28
C TYR A 94 -5.57 -9.77 -2.92
N LEU A 95 -6.51 -10.51 -2.33
CA LEU A 95 -7.00 -10.23 -0.98
C LEU A 95 -5.86 -10.33 0.05
N ILE A 96 -5.09 -11.42 0.02
CA ILE A 96 -3.93 -11.60 0.92
C ILE A 96 -2.90 -10.49 0.73
N LYS A 97 -2.59 -10.12 -0.54
CA LYS A 97 -1.64 -9.04 -0.83
C LYS A 97 -2.12 -7.66 -0.38
N THR A 98 -3.42 -7.40 -0.47
CA THR A 98 -4.00 -6.12 -0.05
C THR A 98 -3.98 -6.03 1.47
N VAL A 99 -4.40 -7.10 2.17
CA VAL A 99 -4.35 -7.15 3.63
C VAL A 99 -2.91 -7.02 4.14
N SER A 100 -1.94 -7.74 3.55
CA SER A 100 -0.55 -7.65 3.99
C SER A 100 0.07 -6.27 3.74
N ALA A 101 -0.20 -5.66 2.58
CA ALA A 101 0.25 -4.31 2.29
C ALA A 101 -0.38 -3.29 3.25
N SER A 102 -1.68 -3.38 3.52
CA SER A 102 -2.37 -2.48 4.44
C SER A 102 -1.86 -2.63 5.88
N SER A 103 -1.60 -3.86 6.33
CA SER A 103 -0.99 -4.11 7.64
C SER A 103 0.42 -3.52 7.76
N LEU A 104 1.25 -3.65 6.72
CA LEU A 104 2.57 -3.00 6.66
C LEU A 104 2.45 -1.47 6.66
N GLY A 105 1.49 -0.91 5.93
CA GLY A 105 1.21 0.53 5.94
C GLY A 105 0.80 1.04 7.32
N ILE A 106 -0.05 0.30 8.03
CA ILE A 106 -0.45 0.63 9.41
C ILE A 106 0.75 0.58 10.35
N LEU A 107 1.58 -0.46 10.28
CA LEU A 107 2.79 -0.56 11.10
C LEU A 107 3.70 0.65 10.90
N ILE A 108 3.94 1.05 9.65
CA ILE A 108 4.80 2.19 9.36
C ILE A 108 4.21 3.50 9.87
N ILE A 109 2.90 3.71 9.72
CA ILE A 109 2.24 4.89 10.28
C ILE A 109 2.33 4.91 11.81
N LEU A 110 2.20 3.76 12.49
CA LEU A 110 2.31 3.67 13.95
C LEU A 110 3.71 3.99 14.48
N TYR A 111 4.75 3.67 13.73
CA TYR A 111 6.14 3.94 14.10
C TYR A 111 6.67 5.26 13.52
N TYR A 112 5.83 6.02 12.81
CA TYR A 112 6.22 7.27 12.14
C TYR A 112 6.81 8.32 13.07
N GLU A 113 6.21 8.50 14.25
CA GLU A 113 6.72 9.46 15.24
C GLU A 113 7.97 8.95 15.95
N LYS A 114 8.12 7.63 16.09
CA LYS A 114 9.16 6.96 16.88
C LYS A 114 10.48 6.79 16.12
N VAL A 115 10.44 6.78 14.79
CA VAL A 115 11.64 6.58 13.96
C VAL A 115 12.17 7.94 13.49
N SER A 116 13.36 8.31 13.96
CA SER A 116 14.10 9.50 13.47
C SER A 116 14.92 9.13 12.23
N SER A 117 14.24 9.01 11.09
CA SER A 117 14.92 8.91 9.78
C SER A 117 14.22 9.75 8.72
N LEU A 118 14.99 10.53 7.97
CA LEU A 118 14.53 11.32 6.82
C LEU A 118 14.09 10.49 5.63
N ALA A 119 14.47 9.22 5.55
CA ALA A 119 13.92 8.29 4.58
C ALA A 119 12.49 7.87 4.94
N TYR A 120 12.10 7.95 6.22
CA TYR A 120 10.84 7.41 6.72
C TYR A 120 9.58 8.01 6.08
N PRO A 121 9.50 9.34 5.83
CA PRO A 121 8.40 9.93 5.06
C PRO A 121 8.27 9.35 3.65
N TRP A 122 9.39 9.20 2.94
CA TRP A 122 9.42 8.64 1.59
C TRP A 122 9.07 7.15 1.58
N MET A 123 9.52 6.41 2.59
CA MET A 123 9.16 5.00 2.76
C MET A 123 7.65 4.83 3.01
N THR A 124 7.08 5.71 3.84
CA THR A 124 5.64 5.72 4.14
C THR A 124 4.84 5.99 2.87
N LEU A 125 5.23 6.98 2.06
CA LEU A 125 4.59 7.26 0.78
C LEU A 125 4.70 6.09 -0.19
N GLY A 126 5.87 5.48 -0.34
CA GLY A 126 6.07 4.32 -1.20
C GLY A 126 5.12 3.17 -0.85
N ILE A 127 4.95 2.91 0.44
CA ILE A 127 4.08 1.82 0.91
C ILE A 127 2.60 2.18 0.78
N LEU A 128 2.21 3.43 1.00
CA LEU A 128 0.84 3.88 0.72
C LEU A 128 0.49 3.72 -0.77
N ILE A 129 1.41 4.04 -1.69
CA ILE A 129 1.21 3.83 -3.13
C ILE A 129 1.05 2.34 -3.44
N VAL A 130 1.89 1.47 -2.84
CA VAL A 130 1.76 0.02 -3.00
C VAL A 130 0.38 -0.46 -2.53
N VAL A 131 -0.11 0.04 -1.40
CA VAL A 131 -1.45 -0.30 -0.88
C VAL A 131 -2.54 0.10 -1.87
N VAL A 132 -2.51 1.34 -2.39
CA VAL A 132 -3.47 1.82 -3.39
C VAL A 132 -3.47 0.92 -4.63
N ILE A 133 -2.29 0.54 -5.11
CA ILE A 133 -2.16 -0.39 -6.25
C ILE A 133 -2.82 -1.74 -5.93
N GLN A 134 -2.60 -2.30 -4.73
CA GLN A 134 -3.24 -3.58 -4.37
C GLN A 134 -4.77 -3.46 -4.28
N TYR A 135 -5.30 -2.35 -3.74
CA TYR A 135 -6.74 -2.09 -3.73
C TYR A 135 -7.33 -2.07 -5.13
N ILE A 136 -6.68 -1.40 -6.09
CA ILE A 136 -7.17 -1.36 -7.48
C ILE A 136 -7.21 -2.77 -8.08
N ARG A 137 -6.19 -3.61 -7.84
CA ARG A 137 -6.21 -5.00 -8.30
C ARG A 137 -7.30 -5.84 -7.65
N MET A 138 -7.52 -5.63 -6.36
CA MET A 138 -8.58 -6.33 -5.62
C MET A 138 -9.95 -5.97 -6.23
N VAL A 139 -10.24 -4.68 -6.42
CA VAL A 139 -11.48 -4.20 -7.06
C VAL A 139 -11.65 -4.78 -8.46
N TYR A 140 -10.60 -4.75 -9.29
CA TYR A 140 -10.65 -5.34 -10.63
C TYR A 140 -10.94 -6.84 -10.60
N SER A 141 -10.35 -7.58 -9.65
CA SER A 141 -10.60 -9.01 -9.51
C SER A 141 -12.04 -9.32 -9.10
N VAL A 142 -12.62 -8.49 -8.21
CA VAL A 142 -14.03 -8.57 -7.82
C VAL A 142 -14.94 -8.27 -9.01
N TYR A 143 -14.66 -7.19 -9.75
CA TYR A 143 -15.39 -6.83 -10.97
C TYR A 143 -15.38 -7.97 -11.99
N LYS A 144 -14.20 -8.51 -12.30
CA LYS A 144 -14.06 -9.64 -13.22
C LYS A 144 -14.87 -10.86 -12.79
N ILE A 145 -14.91 -11.18 -11.49
CA ILE A 145 -15.74 -12.28 -10.99
C ILE A 145 -17.23 -12.00 -11.17
N LEU A 146 -17.67 -10.76 -10.95
CA LEU A 146 -19.07 -10.38 -11.11
C LEU A 146 -19.51 -10.42 -12.59
N THR A 147 -18.65 -10.03 -13.52
CA THR A 147 -18.95 -10.01 -14.97
C THR A 147 -18.80 -11.37 -15.66
N THR A 148 -18.02 -12.30 -15.09
CA THR A 148 -17.84 -13.66 -15.67
C THR A 148 -18.88 -14.67 -15.16
N ARG A 149 -19.78 -14.26 -14.25
CA ARG A 149 -20.98 -15.01 -13.86
C ARG A 149 -22.16 -14.55 -14.72
#